data_AF-A0A660QW67-F1
#
_entry.id   AF-A0A660QW67-F1
#
_cell.length_a   1.000
_cell.length_b   1.000
_cell.length_c   1.000
_cell.angle_alpha   90.00
_cell.angle_beta   90.00
_cell.angle_gamma   90.00
#
_symmetry.space_group_name_H-M   'P 1'
#
loop_
_entity.id
_entity.type
_entity.pdbx_description
1 polymer ?
#
loop_
_entity_poly.entity_id
_entity_poly.type
_entity_poly.pdbx_seq_one_letter_code
_entity_poly.pdbx_strand_id
1 'polypeptide(L)'
;MVTLLGNRQDRTPAPVAFQRLPLPGFPATLCPPFMRILNRYLFNNLLHPLVYLIVAFTLLFIIGDLMDNASDFLEAGTGPLAMAYYYTLRLPSMVIMIVPLCLLLAVLYSLSTLTRHSEITAMRASGISIYRIVRPYMLMSIACLLFTAVVNEYTGPKFAYRAEKFVENQKHTEEEVYYEQIAFKNPAARHIW
;
A
#
# COMPACT_ATOMS: atom_id res chain seq x y z
N MET A 1 -74.35 -41.47 40.38
CA MET A 1 -74.84 -40.29 41.12
C MET A 1 -73.59 -39.66 41.74
N VAL A 2 -72.94 -38.61 41.21
CA VAL A 2 -73.42 -37.43 40.50
C VAL A 2 -72.32 -36.89 39.56
N THR A 3 -72.76 -36.57 38.35
CA THR A 3 -72.26 -35.66 37.31
C THR A 3 -71.65 -34.35 37.84
N LEU A 4 -70.46 -33.94 37.39
CA LEU A 4 -70.10 -32.55 36.98
C LEU A 4 -68.82 -32.61 36.13
N LEU A 5 -68.91 -32.51 34.80
CA LEU A 5 -68.83 -31.25 34.04
C LEU A 5 -67.59 -30.41 34.37
N GLY A 6 -66.61 -30.45 33.47
CA GLY A 6 -65.46 -29.55 33.49
C GLY A 6 -64.76 -29.48 32.14
N ASN A 7 -65.57 -29.21 31.11
CA ASN A 7 -65.18 -28.88 29.74
C ASN A 7 -64.01 -27.87 29.72
N ARG A 8 -62.80 -28.32 29.38
CA ARG A 8 -61.68 -27.45 28.95
C ARG A 8 -61.67 -27.42 27.43
N GLN A 9 -62.68 -26.80 26.85
CA GLN A 9 -62.56 -26.22 25.52
C GLN A 9 -61.71 -24.94 25.59
N ASP A 10 -61.12 -24.61 24.45
CA ASP A 10 -60.74 -23.27 23.98
C ASP A 10 -59.82 -22.37 24.84
N ARG A 11 -58.54 -22.75 24.93
CA ARG A 11 -57.48 -21.73 24.96
C ARG A 11 -56.72 -21.71 23.65
N THR A 12 -57.39 -21.27 22.58
CA THR A 12 -56.67 -20.74 21.42
C THR A 12 -56.07 -19.40 21.86
N PRO A 13 -54.73 -19.21 21.80
CA PRO A 13 -54.19 -17.88 22.02
C PRO A 13 -54.70 -16.98 20.89
N ALA A 14 -55.29 -15.84 21.26
CA ALA A 14 -55.76 -14.82 20.32
C ALA A 14 -54.66 -14.48 19.29
N PRO A 15 -55.02 -14.21 18.02
CA PRO A 15 -54.03 -13.80 17.03
C PRO A 15 -53.35 -12.53 17.51
N VAL A 16 -52.03 -12.59 17.66
CA VAL A 16 -51.20 -11.44 18.01
C VAL A 16 -51.33 -10.46 16.84
N ALA A 17 -52.19 -9.46 17.01
CA ALA A 17 -52.33 -8.37 16.06
C ALA A 17 -50.98 -7.66 16.00
N PHE A 18 -50.20 -7.96 14.96
CA PHE A 18 -49.02 -7.18 14.59
C PHE A 18 -49.52 -5.80 14.20
N GLN A 19 -49.64 -4.94 15.20
CA GLN A 19 -49.82 -3.50 15.10
C GLN A 19 -48.78 -3.02 14.07
N ARG A 20 -49.21 -2.77 12.84
CA ARG A 20 -48.36 -2.20 11.80
C ARG A 20 -48.07 -0.77 12.23
N LEU A 21 -46.95 -0.59 12.92
CA LEU A 21 -46.40 0.73 13.22
C LEU A 21 -46.28 1.47 11.89
N PRO A 22 -46.89 2.66 11.74
CA PRO A 22 -46.64 3.49 10.59
C PRO A 22 -45.18 3.93 10.68
N LEU A 23 -44.32 3.33 9.85
CA LEU A 23 -42.90 3.70 9.82
C LEU A 23 -42.82 5.16 9.36
N PRO A 24 -42.36 6.09 10.22
CA PRO A 24 -42.14 7.46 9.79
C PRO A 24 -41.00 7.44 8.76
N GLY A 25 -41.17 8.22 7.68
CA GLY A 25 -40.22 8.30 6.58
C GLY A 25 -38.79 8.50 7.07
N PHE A 26 -37.96 7.46 6.90
CA PHE A 26 -36.55 7.56 7.18
C PHE A 26 -35.90 8.45 6.12
N PRO A 27 -35.31 9.60 6.48
CA PRO A 27 -34.53 10.38 5.54
C PRO A 27 -33.34 9.54 5.06
N ALA A 28 -33.14 9.52 3.75
CA ALA A 28 -32.18 8.69 3.03
C ALA A 28 -30.68 9.04 3.27
N THR A 29 -30.34 9.72 4.36
CA THR A 29 -28.98 10.16 4.69
C THR A 29 -28.35 9.42 5.87
N LEU A 30 -28.92 8.29 6.29
CA LEU A 30 -28.33 7.38 7.27
C LEU A 30 -27.25 6.51 6.62
N CYS A 31 -26.00 7.02 6.58
CA CYS A 31 -24.85 6.13 6.69
C CYS A 31 -24.71 5.76 8.18
N PRO A 32 -25.11 4.55 8.63
CA PRO A 32 -25.03 4.22 10.05
C PRO A 32 -23.57 4.19 10.51
N PRO A 33 -23.27 4.48 11.80
CA PRO A 33 -21.92 4.48 12.34
C PRO A 33 -21.18 3.14 12.13
N PHE A 34 -21.93 2.04 12.02
CA PHE A 34 -21.43 0.72 11.64
C PHE A 34 -20.64 0.71 10.32
N MET A 35 -21.06 1.49 9.32
CA MET A 35 -20.35 1.57 8.03
C MET A 35 -18.99 2.25 8.16
N ARG A 36 -18.84 3.21 9.08
CA ARG A 36 -17.54 3.82 9.38
C ARG A 36 -16.64 2.84 10.13
N ILE A 37 -17.19 2.06 11.06
CA ILE A 37 -16.42 1.10 11.86
C ILE A 37 -15.83 0.00 10.97
N LEU A 38 -16.65 -0.62 10.11
CA LEU A 38 -16.19 -1.69 9.23
C LEU A 38 -15.12 -1.19 8.24
N ASN A 39 -15.36 -0.05 7.58
CA ASN A 39 -14.40 0.50 6.62
C ASN A 39 -13.07 0.85 7.32
N ARG A 40 -13.12 1.45 8.52
CA ARG A 40 -11.92 1.77 9.30
C ARG A 40 -11.17 0.52 9.72
N TYR A 41 -11.89 -0.54 10.10
CA TYR A 41 -11.28 -1.82 10.45
C TYR A 41 -10.56 -2.45 9.25
N LEU A 42 -11.23 -2.57 8.10
CA LEU A 42 -10.64 -3.11 6.87
C LEU A 42 -9.43 -2.29 6.42
N PHE A 43 -9.52 -0.96 6.51
CA PHE A 43 -8.44 -0.06 6.16
C PHE A 43 -7.21 -0.24 7.07
N ASN A 44 -7.40 -0.27 8.39
CA ASN A 44 -6.30 -0.48 9.34
C ASN A 44 -5.69 -1.88 9.21
N ASN A 45 -6.52 -2.89 8.95
CA ASN A 45 -6.06 -4.27 8.73
C ASN A 45 -5.18 -4.40 7.48
N LEU A 46 -5.33 -3.52 6.48
CA LEU A 46 -4.44 -3.44 5.32
C LEU A 46 -3.25 -2.51 5.55
N LEU A 47 -3.46 -1.37 6.21
CA LEU A 47 -2.42 -0.34 6.39
C LEU A 47 -1.28 -0.83 7.27
N HIS A 48 -1.56 -1.54 8.38
CA HIS A 48 -0.52 -2.07 9.26
C HIS A 48 0.45 -3.02 8.53
N PRO A 49 0.01 -4.12 7.88
CA PRO A 49 0.93 -5.01 7.18
C PRO A 49 1.64 -4.32 6.02
N LEU A 50 1.00 -3.37 5.33
CA LEU A 50 1.64 -2.61 4.26
C LEU A 50 2.83 -1.80 4.78
N VAL A 51 2.68 -1.09 5.90
CA VAL A 51 3.77 -0.31 6.51
C VAL A 51 4.87 -1.24 7.01
N TYR A 52 4.53 -2.34 7.67
CA TYR A 52 5.53 -3.31 8.13
C TYR A 52 6.33 -3.91 6.98
N LEU A 53 5.67 -4.25 5.87
CA LEU A 53 6.33 -4.79 4.68
C LEU A 53 7.24 -3.75 4.04
N ILE A 54 6.80 -2.50 3.86
CA ILE A 54 7.65 -1.45 3.30
C ILE A 54 8.91 -1.25 4.15
N VAL A 55 8.77 -1.17 5.48
CA VAL A 55 9.92 -1.01 6.38
C VAL A 55 10.85 -2.22 6.33
N ALA A 56 10.30 -3.43 6.37
CA ALA A 56 11.08 -4.67 6.34
C ALA A 56 11.83 -4.85 5.01
N PHE A 57 11.16 -4.65 3.87
CA PHE A 57 11.78 -4.76 2.55
C PHE A 57 12.80 -3.64 2.30
N THR A 58 12.55 -2.43 2.80
CA THR A 58 13.53 -1.34 2.73
C THR A 58 14.80 -1.71 3.50
N LEU A 59 14.66 -2.23 4.73
CA LEU A 59 15.80 -2.65 5.54
C LEU A 59 16.56 -3.83 4.90
N LEU A 60 15.84 -4.81 4.35
CA LEU A 60 16.42 -5.92 3.61
C LEU A 60 17.25 -5.40 2.43
N PHE A 61 16.70 -4.46 1.65
CA PHE A 61 17.40 -3.88 0.51
C PHE A 61 18.68 -3.13 0.93
N ILE A 62 18.63 -2.34 2.00
CA ILE A 62 19.81 -1.62 2.52
C ILE A 62 20.90 -2.62 2.92
N ILE A 63 20.54 -3.70 3.61
CA ILE A 63 21.52 -4.73 4.01
C ILE A 63 22.11 -5.40 2.77
N GLY A 64 21.29 -5.73 1.77
CA GLY A 64 21.77 -6.30 0.51
C GLY A 64 22.76 -5.39 -0.22
N ASP A 65 22.39 -4.12 -0.40
CA ASP A 65 23.24 -3.11 -1.06
C ASP A 65 24.53 -2.87 -0.27
N LEU A 66 24.47 -2.90 1.07
CA LEU A 66 25.66 -2.74 1.91
C LEU A 66 26.60 -3.94 1.80
N MET A 67 26.09 -5.16 1.65
CA MET A 67 26.92 -6.35 1.45
C MET A 67 27.59 -6.35 0.07
N ASP A 68 26.86 -5.94 -0.97
CA ASP A 68 27.40 -5.89 -2.33
C ASP A 68 28.48 -4.81 -2.49
N ASN A 69 28.31 -3.64 -1.85
CA ASN A 69 29.24 -2.52 -1.96
C ASN A 69 30.20 -2.42 -0.76
N ALA A 70 30.27 -3.45 0.10
CA ALA A 70 31.05 -3.40 1.34
C ALA A 70 32.53 -3.11 1.10
N SER A 71 33.13 -3.73 0.07
CA SER A 71 34.53 -3.54 -0.33
C SER A 71 34.83 -2.10 -0.70
N ASP A 72 33.97 -1.52 -1.53
CA ASP A 72 34.16 -0.20 -2.14
C ASP A 72 34.07 0.89 -1.05
N PHE A 73 33.19 0.68 -0.08
CA PHE A 73 33.06 1.53 1.09
C PHE A 73 34.25 1.46 2.05
N LEU A 74 34.86 0.28 2.18
CA LEU A 74 36.08 0.06 2.97
C LEU A 74 37.29 0.71 2.31
N GLU A 75 37.40 0.64 0.99
CA GLU A 75 38.47 1.27 0.21
C GLU A 75 38.33 2.80 0.13
N ALA A 76 37.10 3.32 0.00
CA ALA A 76 36.85 4.75 -0.11
C ALA A 76 37.02 5.55 1.20
N GLY A 77 37.21 4.89 2.35
CA GLY A 77 37.40 5.56 3.65
C GLY A 77 36.21 6.44 4.09
N THR A 78 35.03 6.23 3.50
CA THR A 78 33.86 7.07 3.74
C THR A 78 33.32 6.85 5.15
N GLY A 79 33.27 7.93 5.95
CA GLY A 79 32.73 7.87 7.30
C GLY A 79 31.25 7.44 7.35
N PRO A 80 30.79 6.83 8.46
CA PRO A 80 29.43 6.27 8.58
C PRO A 80 28.29 7.29 8.36
N LEU A 81 28.57 8.58 8.58
CA LEU A 81 27.63 9.67 8.30
C LEU A 81 27.39 9.87 6.80
N ALA A 82 28.43 9.72 5.96
CA ALA A 82 28.32 9.86 4.50
C ALA A 82 27.54 8.68 3.90
N MET A 83 27.72 7.48 4.42
CA MET A 83 26.92 6.30 4.07
C MET A 83 25.43 6.51 4.37
N ALA A 84 25.09 6.97 5.57
CA ALA A 84 23.71 7.24 5.94
C ALA A 84 23.05 8.28 5.02
N TYR A 85 23.79 9.32 4.63
CA TYR A 85 23.31 10.32 3.68
C TYR A 85 23.09 9.75 2.27
N TYR A 86 24.01 8.92 1.78
CA TYR A 86 23.88 8.22 0.50
C TYR A 86 22.63 7.35 0.45
N TYR A 87 22.41 6.51 1.46
CA TYR A 87 21.21 5.67 1.54
C TYR A 87 19.94 6.50 1.66
N THR A 88 19.94 7.60 2.41
CA THR A 88 18.79 8.50 2.50
C THR A 88 18.41 9.11 1.14
N LEU A 89 19.40 9.41 0.29
CA LEU A 89 19.17 9.87 -1.08
C LEU A 89 18.64 8.76 -2.00
N ARG A 90 19.02 7.50 -1.77
CA ARG A 90 18.64 6.37 -2.62
C ARG A 90 17.34 5.68 -2.19
N LEU A 91 16.92 5.87 -0.94
CA LEU A 91 15.68 5.36 -0.36
C LEU A 91 14.42 5.64 -1.21
N PRO A 92 14.17 6.85 -1.73
CA PRO A 92 12.94 7.13 -2.50
C PRO A 92 12.81 6.25 -3.75
N SER A 93 13.92 6.04 -4.45
CA SER A 93 13.98 5.19 -5.65
C SER A 93 13.76 3.72 -5.32
N MET A 94 14.33 3.24 -4.21
CA MET A 94 14.12 1.87 -3.74
C MET A 94 12.65 1.63 -3.36
N VAL A 95 12.05 2.56 -2.61
CA VAL A 95 10.66 2.46 -2.16
C VAL A 95 9.69 2.37 -3.34
N ILE A 96 9.88 3.18 -4.39
CA ILE A 96 9.05 3.12 -5.62
C ILE A 96 9.02 1.70 -6.22
N MET A 97 10.15 0.99 -6.20
CA MET A 97 10.25 -0.35 -6.79
C MET A 97 9.58 -1.43 -5.92
N ILE A 98 9.75 -1.34 -4.60
CA ILE A 98 9.23 -2.37 -3.67
C ILE A 98 7.75 -2.17 -3.31
N VAL A 99 7.20 -0.97 -3.46
CA VAL A 99 5.83 -0.63 -3.06
C VAL A 99 4.76 -1.53 -3.72
N PRO A 100 4.77 -1.78 -5.04
CA PRO A 100 3.80 -2.69 -5.68
C PRO A 100 3.86 -4.12 -5.12
N LEU A 101 5.07 -4.60 -4.81
CA LEU A 101 5.30 -5.91 -4.21
C LEU A 101 4.78 -5.97 -2.76
N CYS A 102 5.09 -4.96 -1.96
CA CYS A 102 4.61 -4.84 -0.58
C CYS A 102 3.07 -4.72 -0.53
N LEU A 103 2.46 -3.97 -1.45
CA LEU A 103 1.01 -3.83 -1.55
C LEU A 103 0.34 -5.18 -1.81
N LEU A 104 0.87 -5.97 -2.74
CA LEU A 104 0.36 -7.30 -3.05
C LEU A 104 0.40 -8.22 -1.81
N LEU A 105 1.55 -8.26 -1.14
CA LEU A 105 1.73 -9.07 0.07
C LEU A 105 0.84 -8.60 1.22
N ALA A 106 0.67 -7.28 1.38
CA ALA A 106 -0.19 -6.71 2.42
C ALA A 106 -1.67 -7.06 2.20
N VAL A 107 -2.15 -6.98 0.96
CA VAL A 107 -3.53 -7.37 0.60
C VAL A 107 -3.73 -8.85 0.85
N LEU A 108 -2.78 -9.70 0.43
CA LEU A 108 -2.85 -11.14 0.64
C LEU A 108 -2.89 -11.48 2.14
N TYR A 109 -1.99 -10.89 2.92
CA TYR A 109 -1.95 -11.06 4.37
C TYR A 109 -3.27 -10.61 5.01
N SER A 110 -3.77 -9.42 4.63
CA SER A 110 -5.02 -8.88 5.14
C SER A 110 -6.22 -9.79 4.83
N LEU A 111 -6.35 -10.30 3.62
CA LEU A 111 -7.45 -11.21 3.27
C LEU A 111 -7.31 -12.55 3.99
N SER A 112 -6.08 -13.05 4.11
CA SER A 112 -5.79 -14.30 4.81
C SER A 112 -6.18 -14.23 6.29
N THR A 113 -5.84 -13.14 6.99
CA THR A 113 -6.24 -12.98 8.39
C THR A 113 -7.76 -12.88 8.56
N LEU A 114 -8.44 -12.11 7.72
CA LEU A 114 -9.90 -12.01 7.74
C LEU A 114 -10.60 -13.35 7.47
N THR A 115 -10.00 -14.17 6.61
CA THR A 115 -10.52 -15.51 6.29
C THR A 115 -10.27 -16.49 7.43
N ARG A 116 -9.07 -16.48 8.05
CA ARG A 116 -8.74 -17.33 9.20
C ARG A 116 -9.67 -17.10 10.39
N HIS A 117 -10.04 -15.85 10.65
CA HIS A 117 -10.96 -15.51 11.74
C HIS A 117 -12.45 -15.63 11.34
N SER A 118 -12.76 -16.18 10.16
CA SER A 118 -14.12 -16.31 9.62
C SER A 118 -14.91 -14.98 9.54
N GLU A 119 -14.21 -13.84 9.53
CA GLU A 119 -14.83 -12.51 9.50
C GLU A 119 -15.49 -12.23 8.16
N ILE A 120 -14.89 -12.68 7.05
CA ILE A 120 -15.50 -12.59 5.71
C ILE A 120 -16.81 -13.37 5.68
N THR A 121 -16.83 -14.57 6.24
CA THR A 121 -18.03 -15.41 6.31
C THR A 121 -19.11 -14.75 7.16
N ALA A 122 -18.76 -14.18 8.32
CA ALA A 122 -19.70 -13.47 9.18
C ALA A 122 -20.28 -12.21 8.50
N MET A 123 -19.44 -11.42 7.81
CA MET A 123 -19.88 -10.28 7.02
C MET A 123 -20.85 -10.70 5.90
N ARG A 124 -20.52 -11.78 5.19
CA ARG A 124 -21.37 -12.35 4.14
C ARG A 124 -22.71 -12.87 4.66
N ALA A 125 -22.72 -13.52 5.82
CA ALA A 125 -23.95 -13.99 6.49
C ALA A 125 -24.83 -12.82 6.95
N SER A 126 -24.23 -11.69 7.30
CA SER A 126 -24.92 -10.45 7.68
C SER A 126 -25.47 -9.65 6.47
N GLY A 127 -25.42 -10.22 5.26
CA GLY A 127 -25.92 -9.57 4.03
C GLY A 127 -24.99 -8.51 3.44
N ILE A 128 -23.73 -8.43 3.89
CA ILE A 128 -22.75 -7.49 3.33
C ILE A 128 -22.24 -8.03 2.00
N SER A 129 -22.40 -7.24 0.94
CA SER A 129 -21.88 -7.58 -0.39
C SER A 129 -20.35 -7.60 -0.42
N ILE A 130 -19.78 -8.54 -1.19
CA ILE A 130 -18.33 -8.70 -1.35
C ILE A 130 -17.67 -7.43 -1.92
N TYR A 131 -18.36 -6.74 -2.83
CA TYR A 131 -17.87 -5.49 -3.42
C TYR A 131 -17.62 -4.40 -2.37
N ARG A 132 -18.40 -4.40 -1.28
CA ARG A 132 -18.20 -3.45 -0.18
C ARG A 132 -16.95 -3.78 0.63
N ILE A 133 -16.62 -5.07 0.79
CA ILE A 133 -15.39 -5.52 1.46
C ILE A 133 -14.16 -5.13 0.62
N VAL A 134 -14.24 -5.25 -0.71
CA VAL A 134 -13.12 -4.96 -1.63
C VAL A 134 -12.88 -3.44 -1.81
N ARG A 135 -13.91 -2.60 -1.66
CA ARG A 135 -13.81 -1.14 -1.84
C ARG A 135 -12.66 -0.45 -1.08
N PRO A 136 -12.42 -0.67 0.22
CA PRO A 136 -11.27 -0.08 0.93
C PRO A 136 -9.91 -0.52 0.38
N TYR A 137 -9.79 -1.75 -0.11
CA TYR A 137 -8.57 -2.25 -0.74
C TYR A 137 -8.29 -1.52 -2.05
N MET A 138 -9.32 -1.34 -2.89
CA MET A 138 -9.18 -0.59 -4.15
C MET A 138 -8.82 0.88 -3.91
N LEU A 139 -9.41 1.52 -2.90
CA LEU A 139 -9.06 2.89 -2.52
C LEU A 139 -7.60 3.00 -2.06
N MET A 140 -7.12 2.02 -1.28
CA MET A 140 -5.72 1.99 -0.87
C MET A 140 -4.78 1.77 -2.05
N SER A 141 -5.10 0.86 -2.97
CA SER A 141 -4.30 0.62 -4.18
C SER A 141 -4.20 1.86 -5.06
N ILE A 142 -5.31 2.59 -5.24
CA ILE A 142 -5.30 3.86 -5.99
C ILE A 142 -4.48 4.92 -5.26
N ALA A 143 -4.62 5.04 -3.94
CA ALA A 143 -3.83 5.97 -3.14
C ALA A 143 -2.32 5.66 -3.24
N CYS A 144 -1.97 4.38 -3.21
CA CYS A 144 -0.60 3.89 -3.35
C CYS A 144 -0.04 4.10 -4.76
N LEU A 145 -0.87 3.92 -5.79
CA LEU A 145 -0.53 4.23 -7.19
C LEU A 145 -0.26 5.72 -7.37
N LEU A 146 -1.15 6.59 -6.87
CA LEU A 146 -0.97 8.05 -6.95
C LEU A 146 0.27 8.49 -6.17
N PHE A 147 0.48 7.94 -4.97
CA PHE A 147 1.68 8.19 -4.18
C PHE A 147 2.95 7.84 -4.97
N THR A 148 3.01 6.63 -5.51
CA THR A 148 4.17 6.16 -6.29
C THR A 148 4.37 6.99 -7.55
N ALA A 149 3.29 7.36 -8.26
CA ALA A 149 3.36 8.18 -9.46
C ALA A 149 3.89 9.59 -9.16
N VAL A 150 3.39 10.22 -8.09
CA VAL A 150 3.87 11.53 -7.64
C VAL A 150 5.35 11.45 -7.27
N VAL A 151 5.73 10.49 -6.41
CA VAL A 151 7.13 10.34 -6.00
C VAL A 151 8.03 10.05 -7.21
N ASN A 152 7.58 9.23 -8.16
CA ASN A 152 8.31 8.92 -9.38
C ASN A 152 8.52 10.18 -10.24
N GLU A 153 7.49 10.98 -10.49
CA GLU A 153 7.59 12.22 -11.26
C GLU A 153 8.57 13.22 -10.61
N TYR A 154 8.54 13.35 -9.28
CA TYR A 154 9.47 14.22 -8.55
C TYR A 154 10.91 13.65 -8.50
N THR A 155 11.06 12.32 -8.49
CA THR A 155 12.35 11.64 -8.30
C THR A 155 13.07 11.41 -9.62
N GLY A 156 12.35 11.08 -10.69
CA GLY A 156 12.86 10.70 -12.01
C GLY A 156 13.93 11.66 -12.55
N PRO A 157 13.63 12.94 -12.77
CA PRO A 157 14.61 13.86 -13.35
C PRO A 157 15.70 14.31 -12.37
N LYS A 158 15.44 14.31 -11.05
CA LYS A 158 16.36 14.91 -10.06
C LYS A 158 17.42 13.95 -9.52
N PHE A 159 17.08 12.67 -9.34
CA PHE A 159 18.01 11.69 -8.76
C PHE A 159 18.82 10.96 -9.82
N ALA A 160 18.26 10.69 -11.01
CA ALA A 160 19.04 10.15 -12.14
C ALA A 160 20.17 11.12 -12.53
N TYR A 161 19.85 12.42 -12.67
CA TYR A 161 20.82 13.46 -12.98
C TYR A 161 21.91 13.63 -11.90
N ARG A 162 21.54 13.54 -10.62
CA ARG A 162 22.52 13.65 -9.52
C ARG A 162 23.39 12.41 -9.41
N ALA A 163 22.82 11.21 -9.55
CA ALA A 163 23.58 9.96 -9.53
C ALA A 163 24.58 9.89 -10.69
N GLU A 164 24.17 10.28 -11.90
CA GLU A 164 25.05 10.36 -13.06
C GLU A 164 26.19 11.35 -12.82
N LYS A 165 25.90 12.55 -12.28
CA LYS A 165 26.94 13.51 -11.90
C LYS A 165 27.89 13.03 -10.79
N PHE A 166 27.42 12.22 -9.85
CA PHE A 166 28.31 11.66 -8.82
C PHE A 166 29.24 10.58 -9.40
N VAL A 167 28.74 9.75 -10.31
CA VAL A 167 29.57 8.78 -11.04
C VAL A 167 30.53 9.48 -12.01
N GLU A 168 30.10 10.53 -12.70
CA GLU A 168 30.93 11.34 -13.60
C GLU A 168 32.04 12.09 -12.83
N ASN A 169 31.73 12.67 -11.67
CA ASN A 169 32.75 13.33 -10.83
C ASN A 169 33.75 12.34 -10.20
N GLN A 170 33.32 11.12 -9.88
CA GLN A 170 34.24 10.08 -9.38
C GLN A 170 35.09 9.49 -10.50
N LYS A 171 34.52 9.26 -11.69
CA LYS A 171 35.30 8.89 -12.89
C LYS A 171 36.33 9.95 -13.24
N HIS A 172 36.01 11.23 -13.08
CA HIS A 172 36.98 12.32 -13.27
C HIS A 172 38.09 12.40 -12.21
N THR A 173 37.94 11.74 -11.06
CA THR A 173 38.99 11.71 -10.03
C THR A 173 39.95 10.54 -10.22
N GLU A 174 39.55 9.46 -10.92
CA GLU A 174 40.43 8.32 -11.26
C GLU A 174 40.92 8.30 -12.73
N GLU A 175 40.23 8.97 -13.66
CA GLU A 175 40.64 9.13 -15.06
C GLU A 175 41.00 10.59 -15.37
N GLU A 176 42.17 11.07 -14.90
CA GLU A 176 42.92 11.96 -15.78
C GLU A 176 43.35 11.12 -17.00
N VAL A 177 43.05 11.61 -18.22
CA VAL A 177 43.33 11.03 -19.57
C VAL A 177 42.17 10.18 -20.14
N TYR A 178 41.52 10.45 -21.28
CA TYR A 178 41.69 11.33 -22.45
C TYR A 178 40.27 11.72 -22.91
N TYR A 179 39.94 13.01 -22.97
CA TYR A 179 38.87 13.42 -23.89
C TYR A 179 39.45 13.29 -25.30
N GLU A 180 39.28 12.13 -25.93
CA GLU A 180 39.34 12.11 -27.38
C GLU A 180 38.14 12.93 -27.85
N GLN A 181 38.41 14.21 -28.10
CA GLN A 181 37.48 15.12 -28.73
C GLN A 181 37.08 14.51 -30.06
N ILE A 182 35.96 13.78 -30.06
CA ILE A 182 35.19 13.56 -31.28
C ILE A 182 34.62 14.90 -31.68
N ALA A 183 35.50 15.72 -32.27
CA ALA A 183 35.11 16.77 -33.18
C ALA A 183 34.18 16.10 -34.19
N PHE A 184 32.92 16.55 -34.22
CA PHE A 184 31.94 16.13 -35.20
C PHE A 184 32.46 16.56 -36.59
N LYS A 185 33.29 15.73 -37.21
CA LYS A 185 33.86 16.02 -38.52
C LYS A 185 32.80 15.65 -39.55
N ASN A 186 31.95 16.61 -39.87
CA ASN A 186 31.09 16.55 -41.04
C ASN A 186 31.99 16.45 -42.29
N PRO A 187 31.99 15.33 -43.04
CA PRO A 187 32.89 15.16 -44.18
C PRO A 187 32.59 16.11 -45.36
N ALA A 188 31.44 16.80 -45.34
CA ALA A 188 30.98 17.63 -46.46
C ALA A 188 31.23 19.14 -46.27
N ALA A 189 31.41 19.63 -45.04
CA ALA A 189 31.60 21.05 -44.77
C ALA A 189 32.99 21.30 -44.18
N ARG A 190 33.88 21.86 -44.98
CA ARG A 190 35.30 22.13 -44.64
C ARG A 190 35.46 23.37 -43.73
N HIS A 191 34.58 23.53 -42.74
CA HIS A 191 34.64 24.59 -41.72
C HIS A 191 34.26 24.03 -40.34
N ILE A 192 35.02 24.46 -39.32
CA ILE A 192 34.93 24.07 -37.90
C ILE A 192 34.33 25.24 -37.09
N TRP A 193 33.37 24.93 -36.21
CA TRP A 193 32.94 25.77 -35.09
C TRP A 193 33.26 25.04 -33.80
#